data_AF-X1HIM9-F1
#
_entry.id   AF-X1HIM9-F1
#
_cell.length_a   1.000
_cell.length_b   1.000
_cell.length_c   1.000
_cell.angle_alpha   90.00
_cell.angle_beta   90.00
_cell.angle_gamma   90.00
#
_symmetry.space_group_name_H-M   'P 1'
#
loop_
_entity.id
_entity.type
_entity.pdbx_description
1 polymer ?
#
loop_
_entity_poly.entity_id
_entity_poly.type
_entity_poly.pdbx_seq_one_letter_code
_entity_poly.pdbx_strand_id
1 'polypeptide(L)'
;MKILDIPKTDILKKMREILGNAVHKVTIAVPDINDLQDLHLYEVRSSVNVKIMCNIDPSWEDDAELLEELESLDNITIRLYEDRDRLLIDRDGEELLFSIVGSREDNNLVIYTKDPKHLAKKSKFDGDDRFPYPYVFKPPSPPDDFSSAAQVITPLKKEDAQENVYCQYCGMELTKGDQFTHSC
;
A
#
# COMPACT_ATOMS: atom_id res chain seq x y z
N MET A 1 -17.08 15.07 0.07
CA MET A 1 -16.35 13.80 0.26
C MET A 1 -16.42 13.48 1.74
N LYS A 2 -17.23 12.50 2.15
CA LYS A 2 -17.28 12.06 3.55
C LYS A 2 -16.19 11.02 3.73
N ILE A 3 -15.21 11.30 4.58
CA ILE A 3 -14.28 10.29 5.07
C ILE A 3 -15.13 9.46 6.05
N LEU A 4 -15.40 8.20 5.69
CA LEU A 4 -16.02 7.26 6.60
C LEU A 4 -14.89 6.67 7.42
N ASP A 5 -14.89 6.94 8.72
CA ASP A 5 -13.97 6.28 9.64
C ASP A 5 -14.42 4.82 9.77
N ILE A 6 -13.62 3.90 9.24
CA ILE A 6 -13.87 2.45 9.28
C ILE A 6 -12.77 1.81 10.12
N PRO A 7 -13.09 1.17 11.25
CA PRO A 7 -12.10 0.51 12.09
C PRO A 7 -11.54 -0.72 11.39
N LYS A 8 -10.27 -1.03 11.68
CA LYS A 8 -9.57 -2.22 11.15
C LYS A 8 -10.35 -3.52 11.38
N THR A 9 -11.00 -3.66 12.53
CA THR A 9 -11.79 -4.83 12.92
C THR A 9 -12.96 -5.10 11.99
N ASP A 10 -13.66 -4.05 11.53
CA ASP A 10 -14.77 -4.19 10.59
C ASP A 10 -14.27 -4.63 9.20
N ILE A 11 -13.06 -4.18 8.82
CA ILE A 11 -12.41 -4.59 7.57
C ILE A 11 -12.04 -6.08 7.64
N LEU A 12 -11.40 -6.53 8.71
CA LEU A 12 -11.02 -7.92 8.92
C LEU A 12 -12.25 -8.84 8.97
N LYS A 13 -13.32 -8.41 9.63
CA LYS A 13 -14.60 -9.11 9.62
C LYS A 13 -15.15 -9.25 8.19
N LYS A 14 -15.06 -8.19 7.39
CA LYS A 14 -15.50 -8.25 5.99
C LYS A 14 -14.63 -9.17 5.14
N MET A 15 -13.31 -9.16 5.36
CA MET A 15 -12.39 -10.09 4.70
C MET A 15 -12.72 -11.55 5.03
N ARG A 16 -13.06 -11.85 6.29
CA ARG A 16 -13.52 -13.19 6.72
C ARG A 16 -14.78 -13.63 5.98
N GLU A 17 -15.77 -12.75 5.83
CA GLU A 17 -16.99 -13.04 5.07
C GLU A 17 -16.69 -13.35 3.58
N ILE A 18 -15.74 -12.62 2.98
CA ILE A 18 -15.32 -12.82 1.59
C ILE A 18 -14.61 -14.18 1.46
N LEU A 19 -13.71 -14.49 2.40
CA LEU A 19 -12.95 -15.74 2.45
C LEU A 19 -13.84 -16.98 2.56
N GLY A 20 -14.90 -16.93 3.37
CA GLY A 20 -15.84 -18.05 3.53
C GLY A 20 -16.61 -18.43 2.26
N ASN A 21 -16.65 -17.53 1.27
CA ASN A 21 -17.30 -17.77 -0.03
C ASN A 21 -16.32 -18.14 -1.14
N ALA A 22 -15.03 -18.32 -0.84
CA ALA A 22 -14.01 -18.64 -1.83
C ALA A 22 -14.15 -20.07 -2.38
N VAL A 23 -13.88 -20.24 -3.67
CA VAL A 23 -13.99 -21.53 -4.36
C VAL A 23 -12.64 -22.06 -4.85
N HIS A 24 -11.74 -21.18 -5.36
CA HIS A 24 -10.51 -21.63 -6.01
C HIS A 24 -9.25 -20.95 -5.48
N LYS A 25 -9.22 -19.61 -5.44
CA LYS A 25 -8.01 -18.85 -5.14
C LYS A 25 -8.33 -17.57 -4.37
N VAL A 26 -7.58 -17.35 -3.30
CA VAL A 26 -7.63 -16.12 -2.53
C VAL A 26 -6.23 -15.53 -2.44
N THR A 27 -6.11 -14.23 -2.63
CA THR A 27 -4.87 -13.48 -2.33
C THR A 27 -5.17 -12.49 -1.24
N ILE A 28 -4.43 -12.56 -0.14
CA ILE A 28 -4.60 -11.74 1.06
C ILE A 28 -3.32 -10.93 1.27
N ALA A 29 -3.45 -9.65 1.58
CA ALA A 29 -2.39 -8.85 2.18
C ALA A 29 -2.88 -8.31 3.52
N VAL A 30 -2.10 -8.49 4.57
CA VAL A 30 -2.34 -7.90 5.88
C VAL A 30 -1.07 -7.23 6.40
N PRO A 31 -1.18 -6.20 7.25
CA PRO A 31 -0.02 -5.53 7.83
C PRO A 31 0.90 -6.46 8.61
N ASP A 32 0.35 -7.23 9.55
CA ASP A 32 1.10 -8.08 10.48
C ASP A 32 0.52 -9.50 10.52
N ILE A 33 1.36 -10.50 10.80
CA ILE A 33 0.93 -11.91 10.88
C ILE A 33 -0.17 -12.14 11.92
N ASN A 34 -0.16 -11.37 13.00
CA ASN A 34 -1.18 -11.42 14.05
C ASN A 34 -2.60 -11.11 13.54
N ASP A 35 -2.74 -10.33 12.47
CA ASP A 35 -4.03 -10.04 11.85
C ASP A 35 -4.65 -11.26 11.15
N LEU A 36 -3.85 -12.31 10.87
CA LEU A 36 -4.34 -13.53 10.24
C LEU A 36 -5.19 -14.38 11.19
N GLN A 37 -5.00 -14.25 12.50
CA GLN A 37 -5.81 -14.96 13.50
C GLN A 37 -7.30 -14.59 13.36
N ASP A 38 -7.57 -13.31 13.06
CA ASP A 38 -8.91 -12.79 12.83
C ASP A 38 -9.56 -13.28 11.53
N LEU A 39 -8.82 -13.94 10.64
CA LEU A 39 -9.35 -14.47 9.39
C LEU A 39 -9.78 -15.94 9.49
N HIS A 40 -9.49 -16.62 10.60
CA HIS A 40 -9.84 -18.03 10.85
C HIS A 40 -9.47 -18.96 9.68
N LEU A 41 -8.20 -18.90 9.26
CA LEU A 41 -7.71 -19.61 8.07
C LEU A 41 -7.88 -21.14 8.12
N TYR A 42 -7.95 -21.73 9.32
CA TYR A 42 -8.20 -23.16 9.53
C TYR A 42 -9.58 -23.64 9.04
N GLU A 43 -10.56 -22.73 8.92
CA GLU A 43 -11.90 -23.05 8.43
C GLU A 43 -12.00 -23.05 6.90
N VAL A 44 -10.96 -22.57 6.21
CA VAL A 44 -10.92 -22.50 4.76
C VAL A 44 -10.85 -23.90 4.16
N ARG A 45 -11.65 -24.15 3.12
CA ARG A 45 -11.64 -25.43 2.41
C ARG A 45 -10.25 -25.69 1.83
N SER A 46 -9.74 -26.92 1.99
CA SER A 46 -8.44 -27.34 1.43
C SER A 46 -8.33 -27.23 -0.10
N SER A 47 -9.46 -27.14 -0.81
CA SER A 47 -9.52 -26.90 -2.26
C SER A 47 -9.22 -25.45 -2.67
N VAL A 48 -9.22 -24.51 -1.72
CA VAL A 48 -8.95 -23.09 -1.96
C VAL A 48 -7.48 -22.81 -1.71
N ASN A 49 -6.77 -22.35 -2.74
CA ASN A 49 -5.39 -21.92 -2.63
C ASN A 49 -5.32 -20.48 -2.08
N VAL A 50 -4.72 -20.31 -0.91
CA VAL A 50 -4.61 -19.02 -0.23
C VAL A 50 -3.16 -18.53 -0.30
N LYS A 51 -2.95 -17.39 -0.95
CA LYS A 51 -1.65 -16.69 -0.95
C LYS A 51 -1.72 -15.51 -0.01
N ILE A 52 -0.85 -15.45 0.99
CA ILE A 52 -0.85 -14.43 2.03
C ILE A 52 0.44 -13.64 1.96
N MET A 53 0.34 -12.33 2.11
CA MET A 53 1.47 -11.41 2.22
C MET A 53 1.32 -10.64 3.53
N CYS A 54 2.34 -10.70 4.39
CA CYS A 54 2.33 -9.99 5.67
C CYS A 54 3.74 -9.75 6.19
N ASN A 55 3.88 -8.78 7.10
CA ASN A 55 5.12 -8.61 7.83
C ASN A 55 5.23 -9.66 8.94
N ILE A 56 6.41 -10.24 9.07
CA ILE A 56 6.75 -11.28 10.04
C ILE A 56 8.09 -10.91 10.65
N ASP A 57 8.17 -10.85 11.98
CA ASP A 57 9.45 -10.70 12.68
C ASP A 57 9.85 -12.05 13.31
N PRO A 58 10.79 -12.80 12.70
CA PRO A 58 11.19 -14.12 13.20
C PRO A 58 11.95 -14.05 14.53
N SER A 59 12.26 -12.86 15.03
CA SER A 59 12.85 -12.67 16.36
C SER A 59 11.82 -12.86 17.49
N TRP A 60 10.53 -12.80 17.15
CA TRP A 60 9.43 -12.96 18.10
C TRP A 60 8.93 -14.40 18.05
N GLU A 61 8.85 -15.02 19.23
CA GLU A 61 8.40 -16.41 19.38
C GLU A 61 6.97 -16.59 18.85
N ASP A 62 6.06 -15.68 19.20
CA ASP A 62 4.66 -15.71 18.75
C ASP A 62 4.52 -15.68 17.21
N ASP A 63 5.28 -14.80 16.54
CA ASP A 63 5.27 -14.69 15.07
C ASP A 63 5.83 -15.95 14.41
N ALA A 64 6.86 -16.55 14.99
CA ALA A 64 7.49 -17.78 14.49
C ALA A 64 6.56 -18.99 14.66
N GLU A 65 5.90 -19.12 15.80
CA GLU A 65 4.91 -20.17 16.06
C GLU A 65 3.72 -20.06 15.09
N LEU A 66 3.16 -18.86 14.91
CA LEU A 66 2.07 -18.63 13.96
C LEU A 66 2.46 -18.99 12.53
N LEU A 67 3.68 -18.63 12.12
CA LEU A 67 4.16 -18.94 10.79
C LEU A 67 4.23 -20.46 10.57
N GLU A 68 4.81 -21.20 11.51
CA GLU A 68 4.92 -22.66 11.43
C GLU A 68 3.53 -23.32 11.38
N GLU A 69 2.60 -22.87 12.22
CA GLU A 69 1.22 -23.37 12.21
C GLU A 69 0.52 -23.14 10.87
N LEU A 70 0.63 -21.93 10.31
CA LEU A 70 -0.05 -21.59 9.06
C LEU A 70 0.63 -22.23 7.83
N GLU A 71 1.94 -22.41 7.85
CA GLU A 71 2.68 -23.14 6.81
C GLU A 71 2.43 -24.65 6.84
N SER A 72 1.99 -25.20 7.98
CA SER A 72 1.57 -26.61 8.06
C SER A 72 0.33 -26.92 7.21
N LEU A 73 -0.41 -25.90 6.78
CA LEU A 73 -1.59 -26.03 5.93
C LEU A 73 -1.17 -26.06 4.45
N ASP A 74 -1.34 -27.21 3.80
CA ASP A 74 -0.94 -27.45 2.39
C ASP A 74 -1.49 -26.44 1.36
N ASN A 75 -2.63 -25.82 1.67
CA ASN A 75 -3.32 -24.91 0.77
C ASN A 75 -2.97 -23.43 1.01
N ILE A 76 -2.12 -23.13 2.00
CA ILE A 76 -1.69 -21.79 2.36
C ILE A 76 -0.24 -21.58 1.93
N THR A 77 0.06 -20.39 1.42
CA THR A 77 1.42 -19.96 1.12
C THR A 77 1.61 -18.55 1.65
N ILE A 78 2.52 -18.38 2.59
CA ILE A 78 2.85 -17.08 3.17
C ILE A 78 4.11 -16.54 2.49
N ARG A 79 4.12 -15.23 2.22
CA ARG A 79 5.29 -14.50 1.72
C ARG A 79 5.51 -13.29 2.62
N LEU A 80 6.77 -13.06 2.99
CA LEU A 80 7.17 -11.87 3.73
C LEU A 80 6.90 -10.62 2.88
N TYR A 81 6.27 -9.63 3.50
CA TYR A 81 6.02 -8.32 2.94
C TYR A 81 6.25 -7.27 4.02
N GLU A 82 7.26 -6.42 3.83
CA GLU A 82 7.73 -5.50 4.88
C GLU A 82 6.78 -4.32 5.11
N ASP A 83 6.01 -3.92 4.08
CA ASP A 83 5.12 -2.77 4.20
C ASP A 83 3.85 -3.13 4.97
N ARG A 84 3.50 -2.27 5.94
CA ARG A 84 2.32 -2.42 6.81
C ARG A 84 1.19 -1.46 6.44
N ASP A 85 1.12 -1.08 5.17
CA ASP A 85 0.31 0.04 4.68
C ASP A 85 -1.08 -0.36 4.14
N ARG A 86 -1.37 -1.66 3.99
CA ARG A 86 -2.57 -2.12 3.28
C ARG A 86 -3.19 -3.40 3.84
N LEU A 87 -4.51 -3.48 3.70
CA LEU A 87 -5.31 -4.70 3.82
C LEU A 87 -5.90 -5.00 2.44
N LEU A 88 -5.76 -6.23 1.95
CA LEU A 88 -6.29 -6.62 0.65
C LEU A 88 -6.83 -8.05 0.72
N ILE A 89 -7.96 -8.29 0.05
CA ILE A 89 -8.41 -9.62 -0.32
C ILE A 89 -8.95 -9.61 -1.76
N ASP A 90 -8.33 -10.40 -2.64
CA ASP A 90 -8.82 -10.74 -3.99
C ASP A 90 -9.34 -12.19 -3.95
N ARG A 91 -10.66 -12.36 -4.03
CA ARG A 91 -11.33 -13.66 -4.03
C ARG A 91 -11.72 -14.03 -5.45
N ASP A 92 -11.10 -15.09 -5.96
CA ASP A 92 -11.38 -15.71 -7.25
C ASP A 92 -11.28 -14.76 -8.47
N GLY A 93 -10.77 -13.53 -8.29
CA GLY A 93 -10.84 -12.49 -9.32
C GLY A 93 -12.24 -11.90 -9.52
N GLU A 94 -13.17 -12.15 -8.60
CA GLU A 94 -14.57 -11.73 -8.68
C GLU A 94 -14.96 -10.69 -7.63
N GLU A 95 -14.25 -10.67 -6.50
CA GLU A 95 -14.54 -9.79 -5.38
C GLU A 95 -13.23 -9.29 -4.79
N LEU A 96 -13.06 -7.96 -4.77
CA LEU A 96 -11.89 -7.28 -4.23
C LEU A 96 -12.33 -6.36 -3.11
N LEU A 97 -11.67 -6.51 -1.97
CA LEU A 97 -11.61 -5.50 -0.93
C LEU A 97 -10.16 -5.05 -0.81
N PHE A 98 -9.95 -3.75 -0.84
CA PHE A 98 -8.66 -3.11 -0.67
C PHE A 98 -8.82 -1.96 0.32
N SER A 99 -7.95 -1.88 1.31
CA SER A 99 -7.93 -0.78 2.26
C SER A 99 -6.51 -0.28 2.48
N ILE A 100 -6.35 1.04 2.49
CA ILE A 100 -5.11 1.69 2.93
C ILE A 100 -5.24 1.94 4.43
N VAL A 101 -4.24 1.50 5.19
CA VAL A 101 -4.18 1.66 6.64
C VAL A 101 -3.77 3.10 6.95
N GLY A 102 -4.61 3.82 7.69
CA GLY A 102 -4.29 5.16 8.14
C GLY A 102 -3.45 5.20 9.41
N SER A 103 -2.96 6.38 9.77
CA SER A 103 -2.20 6.58 11.01
C SER A 103 -3.05 6.44 12.29
N ARG A 104 -4.38 6.38 12.17
CA ARG A 104 -5.32 6.14 13.26
C ARG A 104 -6.10 4.87 12.95
N GLU A 105 -6.42 4.08 13.96
CA GLU A 105 -7.10 2.78 13.82
C GLU A 105 -8.44 2.86 13.06
N ASP A 106 -9.13 4.00 13.18
CA ASP A 106 -10.44 4.24 12.57
C ASP A 106 -10.36 4.94 11.21
N ASN A 107 -9.18 5.39 10.77
CA ASN A 107 -9.03 6.20 9.56
C ASN A 107 -8.52 5.37 8.38
N ASN A 108 -9.27 4.34 8.00
CA ASN A 108 -8.90 3.47 6.89
C ASN A 108 -9.68 3.82 5.63
N LEU A 109 -8.99 3.93 4.50
CA LEU A 109 -9.64 4.15 3.20
C LEU A 109 -9.95 2.80 2.56
N VAL A 110 -11.23 2.41 2.56
CA VAL A 110 -11.69 1.12 2.01
C VAL A 110 -12.32 1.28 0.63
N ILE A 111 -11.88 0.44 -0.30
CA ILE A 111 -12.46 0.23 -1.62
C ILE A 111 -12.96 -1.21 -1.68
N TYR A 112 -14.25 -1.38 -1.98
CA TYR A 112 -14.87 -2.67 -2.20
C TYR A 112 -15.52 -2.70 -3.57
N THR A 113 -15.25 -3.75 -4.35
CA THR A 113 -15.77 -3.88 -5.72
C THR A 113 -15.98 -5.33 -6.11
N LYS A 114 -17.08 -5.54 -6.85
CA LYS A 114 -17.38 -6.75 -7.62
C LYS A 114 -17.39 -6.51 -9.12
N ASP A 115 -17.11 -5.27 -9.55
CA ASP A 115 -17.11 -4.91 -10.96
C ASP A 115 -15.92 -5.60 -11.66
N PRO A 116 -16.18 -6.45 -12.66
CA PRO A 116 -15.14 -7.11 -13.43
C PRO A 116 -14.14 -6.15 -14.05
N LYS A 117 -14.49 -4.88 -14.33
CA LYS A 117 -13.56 -3.89 -14.90
C LYS A 117 -12.49 -3.44 -13.91
N HIS A 118 -12.82 -3.37 -12.63
CA HIS A 118 -11.85 -3.07 -11.57
C HIS A 118 -10.98 -4.29 -11.25
N LEU A 119 -11.48 -5.49 -11.56
CA LEU A 119 -10.83 -6.78 -11.35
C LEU A 119 -10.06 -7.27 -12.59
N ALA A 120 -10.34 -6.67 -13.75
CA ALA A 120 -9.86 -7.12 -15.05
C ALA A 120 -8.34 -7.04 -15.10
N LYS A 121 -7.72 -8.20 -14.89
CA LYS A 121 -6.34 -8.46 -15.26
C LYS A 121 -6.26 -8.30 -16.78
N LYS A 122 -5.61 -7.24 -17.27
CA LYS A 122 -5.14 -7.21 -18.65
C LYS A 122 -4.16 -8.39 -18.78
N SER A 123 -4.67 -9.51 -19.28
CA SER A 123 -3.95 -10.75 -19.52
C SER A 123 -2.93 -10.55 -20.64
N LYS A 124 -1.79 -9.97 -20.31
CA LYS A 124 -0.56 -10.01 -21.12
C LYS A 124 0.67 -9.91 -20.22
N PHE A 125 0.78 -10.72 -19.17
CA PHE A 125 2.06 -10.90 -18.47
C PHE A 125 2.01 -12.24 -17.71
N ASP A 126 2.67 -13.26 -18.26
CA ASP A 126 2.84 -14.60 -17.68
C ASP A 126 3.96 -14.64 -16.62
N GLY A 127 4.11 -13.56 -15.85
CA GLY A 127 5.06 -13.47 -14.75
C GLY A 127 4.31 -13.33 -13.43
N ASP A 128 4.75 -14.05 -12.40
CA ASP A 128 4.19 -14.11 -11.04
C ASP A 128 4.31 -12.77 -10.25
N ASP A 129 4.36 -11.64 -10.97
CA ASP A 129 4.64 -10.28 -10.49
C ASP A 129 3.35 -9.43 -10.42
N ARG A 130 2.29 -9.95 -9.79
CA ARG A 130 1.03 -9.19 -9.60
C ARG A 130 1.18 -7.97 -8.68
N PHE A 131 2.37 -7.78 -8.11
CA PHE A 131 2.74 -6.60 -7.35
C PHE A 131 4.17 -6.20 -7.77
N PRO A 132 4.39 -4.98 -8.26
CA PRO A 132 5.75 -4.50 -8.42
C PRO A 132 6.37 -4.40 -7.02
N TYR A 133 7.46 -5.12 -6.79
CA TYR A 133 8.44 -4.82 -5.75
C TYR A 133 8.73 -3.31 -5.71
N PRO A 134 9.17 -2.76 -4.56
CA PRO A 134 9.21 -1.32 -4.29
C PRO A 134 9.85 -0.58 -5.45
N TYR A 135 9.25 0.57 -5.79
CA TYR A 135 9.72 1.45 -6.86
C TYR A 135 11.25 1.64 -6.77
N VAL A 136 11.99 0.91 -7.61
CA VAL A 136 13.42 1.13 -7.78
C VAL A 136 13.51 2.41 -8.61
N PHE A 137 13.75 3.53 -7.93
CA PHE A 137 14.16 4.77 -8.60
C PHE A 137 15.41 4.42 -9.41
N LYS A 138 15.24 4.19 -10.72
CA LYS A 138 16.36 4.13 -11.64
C LYS A 138 16.69 5.58 -11.95
N PRO A 139 17.76 6.16 -11.37
CA PRO A 139 18.16 7.51 -11.77
C PRO A 139 18.33 7.53 -13.29
N PRO A 140 17.96 8.63 -13.96
CA PRO A 140 18.24 8.78 -15.38
C PRO A 140 19.73 8.54 -15.60
N SER A 141 20.06 7.80 -16.66
CA SER A 141 21.44 7.62 -17.11
C SER A 141 22.09 9.00 -17.16
N PRO A 142 23.28 9.18 -16.56
CA PRO A 142 23.98 10.45 -16.71
C PRO A 142 24.14 10.74 -18.21
N PRO A 143 23.90 11.98 -18.66
CA PRO A 143 24.15 12.35 -20.05
C PRO A 143 25.59 12.02 -20.42
N ASP A 144 25.80 11.39 -21.59
CA ASP A 144 27.07 10.85 -22.08
C ASP A 144 28.17 11.91 -22.34
N ASP A 145 27.97 13.17 -21.93
CA ASP A 145 28.91 14.25 -22.16
C ASP A 145 29.69 14.57 -20.88
N PHE A 146 30.74 13.79 -20.64
CA PHE A 146 31.86 14.21 -19.79
C PHE A 146 32.63 15.36 -20.48
N SER A 147 32.10 16.58 -20.38
CA SER A 147 32.95 17.78 -20.40
C SER A 147 33.31 18.13 -18.96
N SER A 148 34.57 17.90 -18.61
CA SER A 148 35.21 18.32 -17.38
C SER A 148 34.97 19.82 -17.12
N ALA A 149 34.22 20.13 -16.06
CA ALA A 149 34.20 21.47 -15.48
C ALA A 149 34.49 21.35 -13.97
N ALA A 150 35.54 22.06 -13.58
CA ALA A 150 36.14 22.04 -12.27
C ALA A 150 35.16 22.37 -11.14
N GLN A 151 35.46 21.82 -9.96
CA GLN A 151 34.90 22.24 -8.68
C GLN A 151 34.95 23.76 -8.53
N VAL A 152 33.81 24.38 -8.27
CA VAL A 152 33.75 25.70 -7.66
C VAL A 152 32.96 25.55 -6.37
N ILE A 153 33.67 25.27 -5.28
CA ILE A 153 33.14 25.47 -3.94
C ILE A 153 32.95 26.98 -3.79
N THR A 154 31.71 27.45 -3.90
CA THR A 154 31.35 28.81 -3.50
C THR A 154 30.92 28.75 -2.03
N PRO A 155 31.50 29.58 -1.13
CA PRO A 155 31.08 29.59 0.26
C PRO A 155 29.64 30.14 0.36
N LEU A 156 28.78 29.38 1.03
CA LEU A 156 27.40 29.74 1.33
C LEU A 156 27.38 31.03 2.17
N LYS A 157 27.08 32.17 1.54
CA LYS A 157 26.63 33.35 2.26
C LYS A 157 25.19 33.09 2.70
N LYS A 158 24.97 33.16 4.02
CA LYS A 158 23.61 33.28 4.58
C LYS A 158 23.11 34.66 4.20
N GLU A 159 22.17 34.73 3.27
CA GLU A 159 21.33 35.89 3.06
C GLU A 159 19.90 35.47 3.37
N ASP A 160 19.32 36.12 4.38
CA ASP A 160 17.93 35.97 4.77
C ASP A 160 17.04 36.45 3.62
N ALA A 161 16.62 35.54 2.75
CA ALA A 161 15.67 35.84 1.70
C ALA A 161 14.28 36.01 2.33
N GLN A 162 13.86 37.26 2.51
CA GLN A 162 12.45 37.59 2.68
C GLN A 162 11.72 37.15 1.41
N GLU A 163 11.04 36.01 1.47
CA GLU A 163 10.20 35.51 0.39
C GLU A 163 9.02 36.45 0.18
N ASN A 164 9.12 37.34 -0.80
CA ASN A 164 7.99 38.09 -1.32
C ASN A 164 7.14 37.14 -2.17
N VAL A 165 5.91 36.90 -1.74
CA VAL A 165 4.93 36.06 -2.44
C VAL A 165 4.26 36.90 -3.54
N TYR A 166 4.04 36.34 -4.73
CA TYR A 166 3.34 37.00 -5.84
C TYR A 166 2.15 36.17 -6.34
N CYS A 167 1.02 36.79 -6.75
CA CYS A 167 -0.07 36.06 -7.46
C CYS A 167 0.44 35.64 -8.83
N GLN A 168 0.38 34.34 -9.15
CA GLN A 168 0.80 33.83 -10.46
C GLN A 168 -0.05 34.34 -11.64
N TYR A 169 -1.26 34.84 -11.38
CA TYR A 169 -2.19 35.28 -12.43
C TYR A 169 -2.14 36.79 -12.73
N CYS A 170 -1.93 37.65 -11.73
CA CYS A 170 -1.89 39.12 -11.92
C CYS A 170 -0.52 39.76 -11.65
N GLY A 171 0.44 39.02 -11.09
CA GLY A 171 1.78 39.53 -10.79
C GLY A 171 1.85 40.52 -9.62
N MET A 172 0.77 40.67 -8.84
CA MET A 172 0.74 41.56 -7.68
C MET A 172 1.44 40.91 -6.47
N GLU A 173 2.24 41.68 -5.74
CA GLU A 173 2.91 41.22 -4.52
C GLU A 173 1.88 41.05 -3.39
N LEU A 174 1.85 39.87 -2.77
CA LEU A 174 0.94 39.49 -1.70
C LEU A 174 1.67 39.38 -0.37
N THR A 175 1.06 39.90 0.69
CA THR A 175 1.52 39.63 2.06
C THR A 175 1.06 38.24 2.50
N LYS A 176 1.72 37.62 3.50
CA LYS A 176 1.41 36.24 3.97
C LYS A 176 -0.06 36.04 4.39
N GLY A 177 -0.80 37.10 4.70
CA GLY A 177 -2.23 37.05 5.04
C GLY A 177 -3.16 37.05 3.82
N ASP A 178 -2.72 37.58 2.69
CA ASP A 178 -3.58 37.81 1.51
C ASP A 178 -3.54 36.66 0.49
N GLN A 179 -2.66 35.67 0.68
CA GLN A 179 -2.60 34.46 -0.15
C GLN A 179 -3.95 33.73 -0.28
N PHE A 180 -4.80 33.82 0.75
CA PHE A 180 -6.06 33.07 0.82
C PHE A 180 -7.30 33.89 0.43
N THR A 181 -7.18 35.22 0.33
CA THR A 181 -8.30 36.14 0.06
C THR A 181 -8.16 36.87 -1.27
N HIS A 182 -6.98 36.84 -1.89
CA HIS A 182 -6.75 37.44 -3.19
C HIS A 182 -7.40 36.61 -4.31
N SER A 183 -8.55 37.06 -4.81
CA SER A 183 -9.10 36.56 -6.09
C SER A 183 -8.45 37.33 -7.24
N CYS A 184 -7.52 36.64 -7.91
CA CYS A 184 -7.26 36.82 -9.34
C CYS A 184 -8.46 36.20 -10.11
#